data_AF-A0A4T0X221-F1
#
_entry.id   AF-A0A4T0X221-F1
#
_cell.length_a   1.000
_cell.length_b   1.000
_cell.length_c   1.000
_cell.angle_alpha   90.00
_cell.angle_beta   90.00
_cell.angle_gamma   90.00
#
_symmetry.space_group_name_H-M   'P 1'
#
loop_
_entity.id
_entity.type
_entity.pdbx_description
1 polymer ?
#
loop_
_entity_poly.entity_id
_entity_poly.type
_entity_poly.pdbx_seq_one_letter_code
_entity_poly.pdbx_strand_id
1 'polypeptide(L)'
;MIDAEDCDYALGAIIKLQSDSRINEDNCVYIGNTLVHVLDHVDVTKNLNTFVTLLLDLAVFDEFDETLPQLMKKLLTQTNEQNIVNNLKSLGNTSDLKRSKLLAVLSVTSGNNVSINQMLINLERNENVYFSLVFLNQVSKSCDIGAGIFPFIPGFSSNDQLVVKITIKLIATLISRFADKYLMDFINSLSQIQHLAPAFQTLSLILDNVKLNEESARILVAAIVNVENERVDKSVFDDEYKSAAQCIGKLVVSHSLIDFVTELTESAVLKNQRVLASLAESAKYVFNHSDLDDQNISFEYADLTTTRLIFCSNLKLKEIGTSNLTLVLTKVPSLAITLINSNFEELIEKEAKPNKTFIHIQFIGPYKHKIDDALNYRKQIFELIYYLLKTIESDNVLLLLAKIDWRLYFNNFFDSGVKDDQSIASLCLLSTLKIFEVQNTIFSEPHGEADVFELFLSRCRKVLNKKLSDTAVKQDIEKQNTLAKMIIRFLKKVHNMISVGTLVLTNTQNHIWNTFIDDTKCKFTAFDEED
;
A
#
# COMPACT_ATOMS: atom_id res chain seq x y z
N MET A 1 -35.00 23.48 32.62
CA MET A 1 -35.61 22.17 32.87
C MET A 1 -36.26 21.78 31.57
N ILE A 2 -35.86 20.66 31.00
CA ILE A 2 -36.56 20.06 29.85
C ILE A 2 -37.74 19.32 30.47
N ASP A 3 -38.96 19.60 30.04
CA ASP A 3 -40.15 18.89 30.52
C ASP A 3 -40.58 17.77 29.56
N ALA A 4 -41.65 17.05 29.90
CA ALA A 4 -42.12 15.93 29.08
C ALA A 4 -42.65 16.39 27.70
N GLU A 5 -43.20 17.59 27.59
CA GLU A 5 -43.70 18.14 26.32
C GLU A 5 -42.53 18.46 25.37
N ASP A 6 -41.44 19.02 25.91
CA ASP A 6 -40.20 19.25 25.15
C ASP A 6 -39.61 17.93 24.63
N CYS A 7 -39.60 16.87 25.45
CA CYS A 7 -39.10 15.55 25.04
C CYS A 7 -39.99 14.86 23.99
N ASP A 8 -41.32 15.00 24.09
CA ASP A 8 -42.26 14.50 23.08
C ASP A 8 -42.06 15.22 21.74
N TYR A 9 -41.86 16.55 21.77
CA TYR A 9 -41.53 17.32 20.58
C TYR A 9 -40.21 16.87 19.95
N ALA A 10 -39.18 16.64 20.77
CA ALA A 10 -37.88 16.14 20.30
C ALA A 10 -38.01 14.74 19.65
N LEU A 11 -38.77 13.83 20.25
CA LEU A 11 -39.03 12.50 19.67
C LEU A 11 -39.75 12.62 18.31
N GLY A 12 -40.77 13.48 18.22
CA GLY A 12 -41.49 13.75 16.97
C GLY A 12 -40.57 14.32 15.88
N ALA A 13 -39.67 15.24 16.24
CA ALA A 13 -38.69 15.80 15.31
C ALA A 13 -37.71 14.74 14.81
N ILE A 14 -37.22 13.85 15.67
CA ILE A 14 -36.32 12.76 15.30
C ILE A 14 -37.00 11.75 14.38
N ILE A 15 -38.25 11.37 14.66
CA ILE A 15 -39.05 10.49 13.78
C ILE A 15 -39.23 11.14 12.40
N LYS A 16 -39.43 12.46 12.34
CA LYS A 16 -39.50 13.19 11.07
C LYS A 16 -38.16 13.19 10.33
N LEU A 17 -37.04 13.32 11.03
CA LEU A 17 -35.72 13.18 10.41
C LEU A 17 -35.51 11.79 9.80
N GLN A 18 -36.01 10.75 10.48
CA GLN A 18 -36.00 9.39 9.95
C GLN A 18 -36.85 9.27 8.68
N SER A 19 -38.10 9.78 8.69
CA SER A 19 -38.97 9.72 7.51
C SER A 19 -38.40 10.49 6.31
N ASP A 20 -37.71 11.59 6.58
CA ASP A 20 -37.08 12.41 5.55
C ASP A 20 -35.72 11.84 5.09
N SER A 21 -35.28 10.69 5.63
CA SER A 21 -33.98 10.06 5.35
C SER A 21 -32.78 11.00 5.59
N ARG A 22 -32.87 11.80 6.67
CA ARG A 22 -31.86 12.80 7.05
C ARG A 22 -30.93 12.33 8.19
N ILE A 23 -31.05 11.08 8.60
CA ILE A 23 -30.12 10.45 9.55
C ILE A 23 -28.87 10.06 8.79
N ASN A 24 -27.70 10.46 9.29
CA ASN A 24 -26.41 10.17 8.71
C ASN A 24 -25.35 9.97 9.80
N GLU A 25 -24.13 9.64 9.38
CA GLU A 25 -22.98 9.39 10.26
C GLU A 25 -22.72 10.57 11.22
N ASP A 26 -22.79 11.80 10.69
CA ASP A 26 -22.48 13.03 11.45
C ASP A 26 -23.46 13.31 12.61
N ASN A 27 -24.72 12.89 12.46
CA ASN A 27 -25.77 13.22 13.43
C ASN A 27 -26.24 12.04 14.28
N CYS A 28 -25.88 10.79 13.94
CA CYS A 28 -26.39 9.61 14.62
C CYS A 28 -26.08 9.58 16.13
N VAL A 29 -24.88 10.01 16.54
CA VAL A 29 -24.47 10.06 17.96
C VAL A 29 -25.26 11.11 18.73
N TYR A 30 -25.47 12.30 18.16
CA TYR A 30 -26.27 13.35 18.78
C TYR A 30 -27.74 12.94 18.93
N ILE A 31 -28.29 12.27 17.91
CA ILE A 31 -29.63 11.69 17.96
C ILE A 31 -29.70 10.64 19.08
N GLY A 32 -28.72 9.72 19.16
CA GLY A 32 -28.63 8.71 20.21
C GLY A 32 -28.64 9.30 21.62
N ASN A 33 -27.77 10.28 21.87
CA ASN A 33 -27.70 10.98 23.16
C ASN A 33 -29.00 11.72 23.49
N THR A 34 -29.64 12.34 22.50
CA THR A 34 -30.94 12.99 22.67
C THR A 34 -32.02 11.98 23.05
N LEU A 35 -32.06 10.82 22.37
CA LEU A 35 -33.01 9.75 22.67
C LEU A 35 -32.82 9.18 24.09
N VAL A 36 -31.59 9.10 24.59
CA VAL A 36 -31.32 8.68 25.98
C VAL A 36 -32.03 9.62 26.96
N HIS A 37 -31.99 10.93 26.74
CA HIS A 37 -32.69 11.92 27.57
C HIS A 37 -34.21 11.89 27.40
N VAL A 38 -34.70 11.63 26.18
CA VAL A 38 -36.13 11.47 25.90
C VAL A 38 -36.71 10.29 26.69
N LEU A 39 -36.01 9.16 26.75
CA LEU A 39 -36.45 7.98 27.51
C LEU A 39 -36.54 8.20 29.03
N ASP A 40 -35.99 9.29 29.57
CA ASP A 40 -36.17 9.64 30.98
C ASP A 40 -37.54 10.29 31.27
N HIS A 41 -38.19 10.84 30.25
CA HIS A 41 -39.40 11.65 30.41
C HIS A 41 -40.59 11.15 29.59
N VAL A 42 -40.35 10.35 28.54
CA VAL A 42 -41.36 9.86 27.59
C VAL A 42 -41.43 8.34 27.61
N ASP A 43 -42.62 7.80 27.80
CA ASP A 43 -42.90 6.37 27.70
C ASP A 43 -43.12 5.95 26.24
N VAL A 44 -42.15 5.23 25.67
CA VAL A 44 -42.19 4.81 24.26
C VAL A 44 -42.88 3.47 24.05
N THR A 45 -43.39 2.81 25.11
CA THR A 45 -43.99 1.46 25.01
C THR A 45 -45.21 1.42 24.09
N LYS A 46 -45.99 2.51 24.03
CA LYS A 46 -47.17 2.63 23.15
C LYS A 46 -46.82 2.66 21.66
N ASN A 47 -45.62 3.17 21.33
CA ASN A 47 -45.11 3.30 19.96
C ASN A 47 -43.80 2.51 19.77
N LEU A 48 -43.66 1.39 20.49
CA LEU A 48 -42.40 0.62 20.55
C LEU A 48 -41.92 0.20 19.16
N ASN A 49 -42.84 -0.13 18.24
CA ASN A 49 -42.50 -0.51 16.87
C ASN A 49 -41.78 0.64 16.11
N THR A 50 -42.32 1.86 16.18
CA THR A 50 -41.70 3.05 15.57
C THR A 50 -40.33 3.33 16.18
N PHE A 51 -40.22 3.21 17.51
CA PHE A 51 -38.95 3.42 18.20
C PHE A 51 -37.90 2.36 17.81
N VAL A 52 -38.28 1.09 17.75
CA VAL A 52 -37.38 0.00 17.31
C VAL A 52 -36.95 0.18 15.85
N THR A 53 -37.83 0.67 14.98
CA THR A 53 -37.49 1.00 13.58
C THR A 53 -36.44 2.12 13.53
N LEU A 54 -36.60 3.17 14.34
CA LEU A 54 -35.60 4.23 14.48
C LEU A 54 -34.24 3.69 14.94
N LEU A 55 -34.23 2.77 15.91
CA LEU A 55 -33.00 2.13 16.36
C LEU A 55 -32.33 1.30 15.25
N LEU A 56 -33.12 0.61 14.41
CA LEU A 56 -32.59 -0.16 13.29
C LEU A 56 -31.93 0.75 12.24
N ASP A 57 -32.46 1.96 12.02
CA ASP A 57 -31.86 2.91 11.09
C ASP A 57 -30.59 3.55 11.65
N LEU A 58 -30.55 3.83 12.95
CA LEU A 58 -29.35 4.33 13.62
C LEU A 58 -28.25 3.26 13.75
N ALA A 59 -28.61 1.99 13.93
CA ALA A 59 -27.66 0.88 14.06
C ALA A 59 -26.86 0.56 12.78
N VAL A 60 -27.13 1.25 11.67
CA VAL A 60 -26.33 1.18 10.44
C VAL A 60 -24.94 1.81 10.63
N PHE A 61 -24.85 2.83 11.47
CA PHE A 61 -23.64 3.63 11.68
C PHE A 61 -22.80 3.02 12.81
N ASP A 62 -21.49 2.84 12.61
CA ASP A 62 -20.60 2.23 13.61
C ASP A 62 -20.38 3.21 14.80
N GLU A 63 -20.46 4.51 14.56
CA GLU A 63 -20.36 5.61 15.54
C GLU A 63 -21.50 5.56 16.57
N PHE A 64 -22.68 5.08 16.15
CA PHE A 64 -23.82 4.94 17.03
C PHE A 64 -23.63 3.87 18.11
N ASP A 65 -22.72 2.90 17.88
CA ASP A 65 -22.48 1.78 18.78
C ASP A 65 -22.03 2.23 20.20
N GLU A 66 -21.48 3.44 20.35
CA GLU A 66 -21.12 4.02 21.66
C GLU A 66 -22.34 4.40 22.52
N THR A 67 -23.41 4.88 21.89
CA THR A 67 -24.62 5.38 22.57
C THR A 67 -25.66 4.27 22.79
N LEU A 68 -25.63 3.25 21.93
CA LEU A 68 -26.63 2.19 21.90
C LEU A 68 -26.79 1.41 23.23
N PRO A 69 -25.72 1.06 23.99
CA PRO A 69 -25.87 0.38 25.28
C PRO A 69 -26.62 1.21 26.34
N GLN A 70 -26.36 2.52 26.40
CA GLN A 70 -27.04 3.40 27.34
C GLN A 70 -28.52 3.53 27.00
N LEU A 71 -28.82 3.67 25.71
CA LEU A 71 -30.16 3.76 25.18
C LEU A 71 -30.96 2.47 25.43
N MET A 72 -30.35 1.31 25.17
CA MET A 72 -30.98 0.01 25.42
C MET A 72 -31.25 -0.21 26.91
N LYS A 73 -30.32 0.18 27.79
CA LYS A 73 -30.51 0.12 29.24
C LYS A 73 -31.70 0.97 29.69
N LYS A 74 -31.85 2.20 29.17
CA LYS A 74 -33.00 3.06 29.46
C LYS A 74 -34.29 2.46 28.93
N LEU A 75 -34.30 1.92 27.71
CA LEU A 75 -35.47 1.27 27.13
C LEU A 75 -35.94 0.07 27.96
N LEU A 76 -35.01 -0.74 28.47
CA LEU A 76 -35.30 -1.87 29.36
C LEU A 76 -35.88 -1.47 30.73
N THR A 77 -35.81 -0.19 31.12
CA THR A 77 -36.53 0.30 32.32
C THR A 77 -38.03 0.47 32.06
N GLN A 78 -38.42 0.64 30.79
CA GLN A 78 -39.81 0.85 30.38
C GLN A 78 -40.49 -0.43 29.82
N THR A 79 -39.72 -1.34 29.22
CA THR A 79 -40.23 -2.59 28.61
C THR A 79 -39.35 -3.80 28.95
N ASN A 80 -39.81 -5.01 28.61
CA ASN A 80 -39.04 -6.24 28.79
C ASN A 80 -38.33 -6.70 27.51
N GLU A 81 -37.32 -7.56 27.67
CA GLU A 81 -36.52 -8.13 26.58
C GLU A 81 -37.39 -8.80 25.51
N GLN A 82 -38.37 -9.60 25.91
CA GLN A 82 -39.20 -10.37 24.99
C GLN A 82 -40.01 -9.48 24.05
N ASN A 83 -40.50 -8.34 24.54
CA ASN A 83 -41.23 -7.37 23.74
C ASN A 83 -40.34 -6.76 22.65
N ILE A 84 -39.11 -6.39 22.99
CA ILE A 84 -38.13 -5.85 22.04
C ILE A 84 -37.76 -6.91 20.99
N VAL A 85 -37.47 -8.15 21.44
CA VAL A 85 -37.15 -9.27 20.54
C VAL A 85 -38.30 -9.56 19.58
N ASN A 86 -39.55 -9.56 20.05
CA ASN A 86 -40.72 -9.79 19.20
C ASN A 86 -40.91 -8.67 18.17
N ASN A 87 -40.68 -7.41 18.54
CA ASN A 87 -40.72 -6.29 17.60
C ASN A 87 -39.60 -6.41 16.55
N LEU A 88 -38.36 -6.70 16.96
CA LEU A 88 -37.24 -6.96 16.05
C LEU A 88 -37.48 -8.18 15.13
N LYS A 89 -38.25 -9.18 15.59
CA LYS A 89 -38.67 -10.32 14.75
C LYS A 89 -39.71 -9.93 13.72
N SER A 90 -40.63 -9.02 14.05
CA SER A 90 -41.65 -8.53 13.13
C SER A 90 -41.14 -7.52 12.11
N LEU A 91 -40.01 -6.87 12.40
CA LEU A 91 -39.40 -5.82 11.58
C LEU A 91 -38.16 -6.35 10.87
N GLY A 92 -38.31 -6.68 9.58
CA GLY A 92 -37.19 -6.99 8.69
C GLY A 92 -36.84 -8.48 8.54
N ASN A 93 -35.89 -8.74 7.64
CA ASN A 93 -35.38 -10.09 7.40
C ASN A 93 -34.52 -10.59 8.58
N THR A 94 -34.57 -11.89 8.85
CA THR A 94 -33.83 -12.53 9.95
C THR A 94 -32.30 -12.44 9.84
N SER A 95 -31.78 -12.08 8.67
CA SER A 95 -30.35 -11.94 8.36
C SER A 95 -29.84 -10.49 8.40
N ASP A 96 -30.63 -9.53 8.86
CA ASP A 96 -30.25 -8.11 8.87
C ASP A 96 -29.12 -7.81 9.89
N LEU A 97 -28.07 -7.13 9.41
CA LEU A 97 -26.94 -6.63 10.19
C LEU A 97 -27.39 -5.78 11.38
N LYS A 98 -28.34 -4.86 11.12
CA LYS A 98 -28.85 -3.90 12.11
C LYS A 98 -29.44 -4.65 13.31
N ARG A 99 -30.20 -5.70 12.99
CA ARG A 99 -30.88 -6.55 13.97
C ARG A 99 -29.87 -7.36 14.80
N SER A 100 -28.83 -7.87 14.16
CA SER A 100 -27.75 -8.58 14.87
C SER A 100 -27.10 -7.69 15.94
N LYS A 101 -26.74 -6.45 15.59
CA LYS A 101 -26.19 -5.46 16.53
C LYS A 101 -27.13 -5.15 17.70
N LEU A 102 -28.41 -4.88 17.41
CA LEU A 102 -29.40 -4.57 18.46
C LEU A 102 -29.64 -5.74 19.41
N LEU A 103 -29.73 -6.97 18.89
CA LEU A 103 -29.89 -8.17 19.71
C LEU A 103 -28.66 -8.44 20.59
N ALA A 104 -27.46 -8.13 20.08
CA ALA A 104 -26.23 -8.25 20.85
C ALA A 104 -26.21 -7.27 22.03
N VAL A 105 -26.50 -5.99 21.79
CA VAL A 105 -26.57 -5.00 22.88
C VAL A 105 -27.68 -5.33 23.87
N LEU A 106 -28.84 -5.78 23.39
CA LEU A 106 -29.93 -6.23 24.26
C LEU A 106 -29.48 -7.38 25.17
N SER A 107 -28.80 -8.38 24.61
CA SER A 107 -28.32 -9.55 25.37
C SER A 107 -27.29 -9.18 26.44
N VAL A 108 -26.37 -8.26 26.11
CA VAL A 108 -25.38 -7.74 27.09
C VAL A 108 -26.06 -6.92 28.18
N THR A 109 -26.97 -6.01 27.81
CA THR A 109 -27.63 -5.11 28.75
C THR A 109 -28.63 -5.82 29.67
N SER A 110 -29.27 -6.90 29.20
CA SER A 110 -30.15 -7.74 30.02
C SER A 110 -29.39 -8.82 30.82
N GLY A 111 -28.10 -9.04 30.57
CA GLY A 111 -27.31 -10.10 31.20
C GLY A 111 -27.65 -11.51 30.71
N ASN A 112 -28.29 -11.63 29.53
CA ASN A 112 -28.73 -12.90 28.97
C ASN A 112 -27.61 -13.59 28.16
N ASN A 113 -26.85 -14.46 28.83
CA ASN A 113 -25.77 -15.23 28.20
C ASN A 113 -26.25 -16.35 27.26
N VAL A 114 -27.54 -16.70 27.26
CA VAL A 114 -28.08 -17.80 26.42
C VAL A 114 -27.92 -17.47 24.94
N SER A 115 -28.19 -16.22 24.56
CA SER A 115 -28.04 -15.75 23.17
C SER A 115 -26.60 -15.82 22.67
N ILE A 116 -25.62 -15.51 23.54
CA ILE A 116 -24.18 -15.59 23.22
C ILE A 116 -23.80 -17.04 22.92
N ASN A 117 -24.17 -17.97 23.81
CA ASN A 117 -23.91 -19.40 23.62
C ASN A 117 -24.57 -19.95 22.36
N GLN A 118 -25.79 -19.50 22.03
CA GLN A 118 -26.46 -19.91 20.80
C GLN A 118 -25.70 -19.44 19.55
N MET A 119 -25.15 -18.22 19.54
CA MET A 119 -24.35 -17.74 18.42
C MET A 119 -23.04 -18.51 18.27
N LEU A 120 -22.41 -18.93 19.37
CA LEU A 120 -21.23 -19.80 19.33
C LEU A 120 -21.55 -21.17 18.73
N ILE A 121 -22.66 -21.79 19.14
CA ILE A 121 -23.14 -23.07 18.57
C ILE A 121 -23.43 -22.92 17.06
N ASN A 122 -24.00 -21.78 16.65
CA ASN A 122 -24.26 -21.51 15.24
C ASN A 122 -22.95 -21.47 14.42
N LEU A 123 -21.88 -20.87 14.96
CA LEU A 123 -20.56 -20.86 14.32
C LEU A 123 -19.99 -22.27 14.19
N GLU A 124 -20.07 -23.09 15.25
CA GLU A 124 -19.61 -24.49 15.20
C GLU A 124 -20.35 -25.32 14.15
N ARG A 125 -21.63 -25.03 13.92
CA ARG A 125 -22.48 -25.69 12.92
C ARG A 125 -22.40 -25.07 11.53
N ASN A 126 -21.63 -24.00 11.35
CA ASN A 126 -21.55 -23.23 10.12
C ASN A 126 -22.92 -22.66 9.67
N GLU A 127 -23.79 -22.31 10.64
CA GLU A 127 -25.13 -21.76 10.43
C GLU A 127 -25.13 -20.26 10.70
N ASN A 128 -25.75 -19.45 9.83
CA ASN A 128 -25.88 -17.99 10.01
C ASN A 128 -24.56 -17.31 10.43
N VAL A 129 -23.43 -17.72 9.83
CA VAL A 129 -22.08 -17.34 10.27
C VAL A 129 -21.90 -15.84 10.33
N TYR A 130 -22.22 -15.13 9.25
CA TYR A 130 -22.09 -13.67 9.20
C TYR A 130 -22.90 -12.97 10.30
N PHE A 131 -24.16 -13.37 10.48
CA PHE A 131 -25.03 -12.82 11.52
C PHE A 131 -24.45 -13.06 12.92
N SER A 132 -23.96 -14.28 13.18
CA SER A 132 -23.38 -14.68 14.47
C SER A 132 -22.09 -13.92 14.76
N LEU A 133 -21.23 -13.69 13.76
CA LEU A 133 -19.99 -12.91 13.91
C LEU A 133 -20.28 -11.43 14.18
N VAL A 134 -21.27 -10.83 13.50
CA VAL A 134 -21.69 -9.45 13.77
C VAL A 134 -22.20 -9.30 15.20
N PHE A 135 -23.03 -10.26 15.64
CA PHE A 135 -23.58 -10.28 16.98
C PHE A 135 -22.44 -10.32 18.01
N LEU A 136 -21.53 -11.29 17.85
CA LEU A 136 -20.43 -11.49 18.78
C LEU A 136 -19.42 -10.33 18.75
N ASN A 137 -19.23 -9.68 17.60
CA ASN A 137 -18.40 -8.47 17.51
C ASN A 137 -18.98 -7.33 18.33
N GLN A 138 -20.32 -7.19 18.33
CA GLN A 138 -20.97 -6.17 19.15
C GLN A 138 -20.95 -6.53 20.64
N VAL A 139 -21.05 -7.82 20.98
CA VAL A 139 -20.88 -8.31 22.36
C VAL A 139 -19.47 -8.03 22.89
N SER A 140 -18.42 -8.30 22.10
CA SER A 140 -17.02 -8.15 22.51
C SER A 140 -16.63 -6.70 22.83
N LYS A 141 -17.36 -5.71 22.29
CA LYS A 141 -17.22 -4.30 22.67
C LYS A 141 -17.59 -4.02 24.12
N SER A 142 -18.37 -4.88 24.77
CA SER A 142 -18.90 -4.63 26.11
C SER A 142 -18.39 -5.63 27.15
N CYS A 143 -18.32 -6.92 26.82
CA CYS A 143 -17.91 -7.97 27.75
C CYS A 143 -17.04 -9.05 27.09
N ASP A 144 -16.39 -9.86 27.92
CA ASP A 144 -15.65 -11.03 27.46
C ASP A 144 -16.63 -12.14 27.05
N ILE A 145 -16.43 -12.71 25.86
CA ILE A 145 -17.25 -13.82 25.32
C ILE A 145 -16.91 -15.15 26.01
N GLY A 146 -15.70 -15.30 26.57
CA GLY A 146 -15.28 -16.50 27.30
C GLY A 146 -15.01 -17.74 26.44
N ALA A 147 -15.23 -17.69 25.13
CA ALA A 147 -15.03 -18.81 24.20
C ALA A 147 -13.59 -18.96 23.66
N GLY A 148 -12.70 -18.01 23.99
CA GLY A 148 -11.37 -17.92 23.37
C GLY A 148 -11.44 -17.41 21.93
N ILE A 149 -10.33 -17.52 21.21
CA ILE A 149 -10.20 -17.04 19.82
C ILE A 149 -10.45 -18.12 18.76
N PHE A 150 -10.25 -19.39 19.12
CA PHE A 150 -10.29 -20.53 18.19
C PHE A 150 -11.61 -20.67 17.42
N PRO A 151 -12.80 -20.42 18.00
CA PRO A 151 -14.07 -20.51 17.27
C PRO A 151 -14.17 -19.54 16.07
N PHE A 152 -13.36 -18.47 16.05
CA PHE A 152 -13.44 -17.42 15.04
C PHE A 152 -12.40 -17.58 13.93
N ILE A 153 -11.28 -18.28 14.19
CA ILE A 153 -10.19 -18.49 13.23
C ILE A 153 -10.65 -19.04 11.87
N PRO A 154 -11.59 -20.01 11.79
CA PRO A 154 -12.08 -20.51 10.49
C PRO A 154 -12.65 -19.41 9.58
N GLY A 155 -13.12 -18.29 10.15
CA GLY A 155 -13.65 -17.16 9.39
C GLY A 155 -12.61 -16.47 8.50
N PHE A 156 -11.31 -16.61 8.77
CA PHE A 156 -10.24 -16.10 7.90
C PHE A 156 -10.16 -16.82 6.55
N SER A 157 -10.60 -18.08 6.50
CA SER A 157 -10.58 -18.92 5.30
C SER A 157 -11.92 -18.93 4.56
N SER A 158 -12.84 -18.04 4.88
CA SER A 158 -14.14 -17.96 4.23
C SER A 158 -14.04 -17.45 2.79
N ASN A 159 -14.84 -18.02 1.89
CA ASN A 159 -15.00 -17.51 0.52
C ASN A 159 -15.79 -16.18 0.49
N ASP A 160 -16.53 -15.87 1.55
CA ASP A 160 -17.27 -14.61 1.68
C ASP A 160 -16.38 -13.53 2.33
N GLN A 161 -16.03 -12.52 1.54
CA GLN A 161 -15.24 -11.36 1.97
C GLN A 161 -15.88 -10.60 3.15
N LEU A 162 -17.21 -10.62 3.28
CA LEU A 162 -17.88 -9.99 4.42
C LEU A 162 -17.62 -10.76 5.71
N VAL A 163 -17.62 -12.10 5.65
CA VAL A 163 -17.26 -12.98 6.78
C VAL A 163 -15.82 -12.77 7.19
N VAL A 164 -14.89 -12.67 6.24
CA VAL A 164 -13.47 -12.40 6.54
C VAL A 164 -13.32 -11.05 7.26
N LYS A 165 -13.92 -9.98 6.72
CA LYS A 165 -13.84 -8.63 7.30
C LYS A 165 -14.42 -8.55 8.71
N ILE A 166 -15.58 -9.16 8.97
CA ILE A 166 -16.17 -9.14 10.32
C ILE A 166 -15.38 -10.03 11.29
N THR A 167 -14.78 -11.13 10.82
CA THR A 167 -13.88 -11.97 11.63
C THR A 167 -12.66 -11.18 12.10
N ILE A 168 -12.02 -10.45 11.18
CA ILE A 168 -10.90 -9.54 11.49
C ILE A 168 -11.32 -8.53 12.57
N LYS A 169 -12.46 -7.83 12.38
CA LYS A 169 -12.98 -6.85 13.35
C LYS A 169 -13.27 -7.49 14.71
N LEU A 170 -13.93 -8.64 14.74
CA LEU A 170 -14.30 -9.36 15.96
C LEU A 170 -13.08 -9.73 16.80
N ILE A 171 -12.13 -10.43 16.19
CA ILE A 171 -10.93 -10.90 16.89
C ILE A 171 -10.09 -9.71 17.35
N ALA A 172 -9.94 -8.68 16.51
CA ALA A 172 -9.22 -7.48 16.88
C ALA A 172 -9.88 -6.75 18.06
N THR A 173 -11.21 -6.59 18.05
CA THR A 173 -11.96 -5.95 19.14
C THR A 173 -11.83 -6.73 20.45
N LEU A 174 -11.98 -8.07 20.38
CA LEU A 174 -11.88 -8.96 21.54
C LEU A 174 -10.49 -8.89 22.18
N ILE A 175 -9.43 -9.02 21.37
CA ILE A 175 -8.05 -9.00 21.86
C ILE A 175 -7.66 -7.60 22.35
N SER A 176 -8.05 -6.53 21.65
CA SER A 176 -7.71 -5.16 22.06
C SER A 176 -8.26 -4.82 23.45
N ARG A 177 -9.42 -5.36 23.81
CA ARG A 177 -10.04 -5.14 25.13
C ARG A 177 -9.51 -6.07 26.22
N PHE A 178 -9.12 -7.29 25.86
CA PHE A 178 -8.67 -8.32 26.80
C PHE A 178 -7.28 -8.87 26.40
N ALA A 179 -6.33 -7.96 26.17
CA ALA A 179 -5.01 -8.27 25.62
C ALA A 179 -4.24 -9.29 26.47
N ASP A 180 -4.26 -9.11 27.80
CA ASP A 180 -3.59 -9.99 28.77
C ASP A 180 -4.05 -11.45 28.68
N LYS A 181 -5.27 -11.67 28.18
CA LYS A 181 -5.88 -13.01 28.09
C LYS A 181 -5.69 -13.64 26.72
N TYR A 182 -5.80 -12.86 25.64
CA TYR A 182 -5.95 -13.42 24.29
C TYR A 182 -4.81 -13.12 23.32
N LEU A 183 -3.94 -12.15 23.62
CA LEU A 183 -2.89 -11.74 22.69
C LEU A 183 -1.88 -12.87 22.42
N MET A 184 -1.35 -13.49 23.49
CA MET A 184 -0.38 -14.57 23.33
C MET A 184 -0.99 -15.83 22.71
N ASP A 185 -2.23 -16.15 23.06
CA ASP A 185 -2.97 -17.24 22.42
C ASP A 185 -3.12 -17.00 20.92
N PHE A 186 -3.40 -15.76 20.51
CA PHE A 186 -3.52 -15.40 19.11
C PHE A 186 -2.18 -15.53 18.37
N ILE A 187 -1.11 -15.01 18.95
CA ILE A 187 0.24 -15.13 18.39
C ILE A 187 0.61 -16.61 18.20
N ASN A 188 0.39 -17.44 19.20
CA ASN A 188 0.68 -18.88 19.13
C ASN A 188 -0.19 -19.60 18.09
N SER A 189 -1.41 -19.10 17.84
CA SER A 189 -2.30 -19.66 16.82
C SER A 189 -1.88 -19.32 15.39
N LEU A 190 -1.08 -18.27 15.17
CA LEU A 190 -0.72 -17.80 13.81
C LEU A 190 -0.09 -18.89 12.95
N SER A 191 0.76 -19.76 13.52
CA SER A 191 1.40 -20.87 12.79
C SER A 191 0.38 -21.88 12.23
N GLN A 192 -0.80 -21.98 12.84
CA GLN A 192 -1.87 -22.91 12.45
C GLN A 192 -2.81 -22.32 11.39
N ILE A 193 -2.79 -21.00 11.15
CA ILE A 193 -3.74 -20.32 10.27
C ILE A 193 -3.31 -20.44 8.82
N GLN A 194 -4.14 -21.04 7.96
CA GLN A 194 -3.81 -21.24 6.54
C GLN A 194 -3.57 -19.94 5.77
N HIS A 195 -4.44 -18.94 5.92
CA HIS A 195 -4.33 -17.63 5.24
C HIS A 195 -3.85 -16.56 6.22
N LEU A 196 -2.59 -16.17 6.11
CA LEU A 196 -1.96 -15.29 7.10
C LEU A 196 -2.29 -13.81 6.86
N ALA A 197 -2.63 -13.40 5.64
CA ALA A 197 -2.96 -12.00 5.36
C ALA A 197 -4.11 -11.46 6.26
N PRO A 198 -5.29 -12.11 6.36
CA PRO A 198 -6.32 -11.71 7.32
C PRO A 198 -5.87 -11.72 8.79
N ALA A 199 -5.03 -12.68 9.17
CA ALA A 199 -4.52 -12.78 10.54
C ALA A 199 -3.55 -11.63 10.88
N PHE A 200 -2.65 -11.27 9.97
CA PHE A 200 -1.78 -10.11 10.12
C PHE A 200 -2.55 -8.78 10.03
N GLN A 201 -3.61 -8.69 9.22
CA GLN A 201 -4.50 -7.52 9.26
C GLN A 201 -5.18 -7.39 10.63
N THR A 202 -5.58 -8.51 11.23
CA THR A 202 -6.13 -8.55 12.59
C THR A 202 -5.08 -8.08 13.61
N LEU A 203 -3.85 -8.60 13.52
CA LEU A 203 -2.74 -8.17 14.38
C LEU A 203 -2.46 -6.67 14.23
N SER A 204 -2.45 -6.16 13.01
CA SER A 204 -2.26 -4.73 12.72
C SER A 204 -3.30 -3.85 13.41
N LEU A 205 -4.58 -4.26 13.46
CA LEU A 205 -5.64 -3.54 14.17
C LEU A 205 -5.50 -3.66 15.70
N ILE A 206 -5.02 -4.79 16.20
CA ILE A 206 -4.75 -4.99 17.63
C ILE A 206 -3.64 -4.04 18.08
N LEU A 207 -2.57 -3.93 17.29
CA LEU A 207 -1.42 -3.05 17.58
C LEU A 207 -1.79 -1.56 17.62
N ASP A 208 -2.88 -1.14 16.96
CA ASP A 208 -3.36 0.24 17.04
C ASP A 208 -4.03 0.58 18.39
N ASN A 209 -4.48 -0.44 19.13
CA ASN A 209 -5.29 -0.27 20.33
C ASN A 209 -4.63 -0.80 21.61
N VAL A 210 -3.61 -1.65 21.49
CA VAL A 210 -2.91 -2.26 22.63
C VAL A 210 -1.62 -1.52 22.93
N LYS A 211 -1.40 -1.21 24.21
CA LYS A 211 -0.12 -0.69 24.70
C LYS A 211 0.81 -1.83 25.04
N LEU A 212 1.91 -1.95 24.32
CA LEU A 212 2.94 -2.94 24.55
C LEU A 212 4.17 -2.29 25.21
N ASN A 213 4.92 -3.10 25.97
CA ASN A 213 6.29 -2.73 26.33
C ASN A 213 7.27 -3.20 25.22
N GLU A 214 8.49 -2.69 25.25
CA GLU A 214 9.51 -3.01 24.24
C GLU A 214 9.81 -4.52 24.16
N GLU A 215 9.89 -5.21 25.30
CA GLU A 215 10.16 -6.66 25.35
C GLU A 215 9.05 -7.47 24.66
N SER A 216 7.78 -7.15 24.92
CA SER A 216 6.64 -7.80 24.27
C SER A 216 6.61 -7.50 22.77
N ALA A 217 7.00 -6.29 22.38
CA ALA A 217 7.12 -5.92 20.97
C ALA A 217 8.23 -6.71 20.26
N ARG A 218 9.39 -6.92 20.90
CA ARG A 218 10.48 -7.78 20.38
C ARG A 218 10.02 -9.23 20.23
N ILE A 219 9.31 -9.78 21.21
CA ILE A 219 8.73 -11.13 21.16
C ILE A 219 7.74 -11.25 20.00
N LEU A 220 6.89 -10.24 19.80
CA LEU A 220 5.94 -10.17 18.70
C LEU A 220 6.62 -10.17 17.33
N VAL A 221 7.64 -9.32 17.12
CA VAL A 221 8.43 -9.31 15.89
C VAL A 221 9.06 -10.68 15.64
N ALA A 222 9.68 -11.29 16.66
CA ALA A 222 10.28 -12.62 16.53
C ALA A 222 9.24 -13.70 16.18
N ALA A 223 8.04 -13.64 16.77
CA ALA A 223 6.96 -14.57 16.46
C ALA A 223 6.46 -14.43 15.02
N ILE A 224 6.27 -13.19 14.53
CA ILE A 224 5.90 -12.93 13.13
C ILE A 224 6.97 -13.51 12.18
N VAL A 225 8.25 -13.27 12.48
CA VAL A 225 9.37 -13.79 11.69
C VAL A 225 9.40 -15.33 11.70
N ASN A 226 9.15 -15.97 12.84
CA ASN A 226 9.10 -17.42 12.94
C ASN A 226 7.95 -18.02 12.11
N VAL A 227 6.76 -17.43 12.16
CA VAL A 227 5.61 -17.85 11.35
C VAL A 227 5.92 -17.73 9.85
N GLU A 228 6.52 -16.61 9.45
CA GLU A 228 6.96 -16.41 8.06
C GLU A 228 8.08 -17.39 7.66
N ASN A 229 8.91 -17.82 8.61
CA ASN A 229 9.98 -18.77 8.35
C ASN A 229 9.47 -20.21 8.14
N GLU A 230 8.39 -20.60 8.81
CA GLU A 230 7.74 -21.91 8.66
C GLU A 230 7.04 -22.07 7.30
N ARG A 231 6.73 -20.97 6.62
CA ARG A 231 6.11 -20.94 5.29
C ARG A 231 7.15 -21.09 4.18
N VAL A 232 7.65 -22.32 4.02
CA VAL A 232 8.66 -22.68 3.00
C VAL A 232 8.02 -23.05 1.66
N ASP A 233 7.03 -22.28 1.18
CA ASP A 233 6.59 -22.41 -0.22
C ASP A 233 7.43 -21.47 -1.10
N LYS A 234 8.56 -22.01 -1.57
CA LYS A 234 9.60 -21.28 -2.32
C LYS A 234 9.17 -20.79 -3.71
N SER A 235 7.97 -21.17 -4.18
CA SER A 235 7.55 -20.98 -5.58
C SER A 235 6.61 -19.81 -5.82
N VAL A 236 5.98 -19.23 -4.78
CA VAL A 236 5.04 -18.12 -4.95
C VAL A 236 5.30 -17.05 -3.89
N PHE A 237 5.88 -15.93 -4.31
CA PHE A 237 5.74 -14.67 -3.57
C PHE A 237 4.28 -14.24 -3.71
N ASP A 238 3.44 -14.66 -2.75
CA ASP A 238 2.11 -14.08 -2.56
C ASP A 238 2.24 -12.64 -2.02
N ASP A 239 1.14 -11.90 -1.95
CA ASP A 239 1.13 -10.57 -1.35
C ASP A 239 0.98 -10.61 0.20
N GLU A 240 1.03 -11.79 0.82
CA GLU A 240 0.79 -11.93 2.27
C GLU A 240 1.93 -11.34 3.11
N TYR A 241 3.18 -11.42 2.62
CA TYR A 241 4.36 -10.83 3.28
C TYR A 241 4.18 -9.32 3.56
N LYS A 242 3.38 -8.61 2.74
CA LYS A 242 3.07 -7.19 2.94
C LYS A 242 2.27 -6.91 4.20
N SER A 243 1.43 -7.87 4.62
CA SER A 243 0.64 -7.76 5.84
C SER A 243 1.52 -8.01 7.08
N ALA A 244 2.44 -8.98 6.99
CA ALA A 244 3.47 -9.19 8.02
C ALA A 244 4.37 -7.94 8.16
N ALA A 245 4.82 -7.40 7.04
CA ALA A 245 5.61 -6.17 6.97
C ALA A 245 4.93 -4.97 7.64
N GLN A 246 3.60 -4.86 7.53
CA GLN A 246 2.82 -3.83 8.22
C GLN A 246 2.90 -3.95 9.73
N CYS A 247 2.74 -5.17 10.25
CA CYS A 247 2.83 -5.43 11.68
C CYS A 247 4.24 -5.13 12.20
N ILE A 248 5.27 -5.62 11.51
CA ILE A 248 6.68 -5.37 11.85
C ILE A 248 6.96 -3.86 11.83
N GLY A 249 6.58 -3.17 10.77
CA GLY A 249 6.81 -1.74 10.61
C GLY A 249 6.17 -0.90 11.72
N LYS A 250 4.93 -1.21 12.10
CA LYS A 250 4.26 -0.56 13.25
C LYS A 250 5.02 -0.80 14.56
N LEU A 251 5.44 -2.04 14.82
CA LEU A 251 6.20 -2.38 16.04
C LEU A 251 7.54 -1.66 16.10
N VAL A 252 8.26 -1.56 14.97
CA VAL A 252 9.54 -0.84 14.88
C VAL A 252 9.37 0.62 15.23
N VAL A 253 8.38 1.29 14.64
CA VAL A 253 8.14 2.72 14.86
C VAL A 253 7.67 2.97 16.30
N SER A 254 6.69 2.21 16.77
CA SER A 254 6.09 2.44 18.10
C SER A 254 7.03 2.12 19.27
N HIS A 255 8.06 1.29 19.05
CA HIS A 255 8.96 0.80 20.11
C HIS A 255 10.44 0.98 19.80
N SER A 256 10.81 1.78 18.78
CA SER A 256 12.20 2.08 18.41
C SER A 256 13.06 0.82 18.15
N LEU A 257 12.49 -0.21 17.51
CA LEU A 257 13.14 -1.52 17.31
C LEU A 257 13.94 -1.64 16.00
N ILE A 258 14.47 -0.52 15.51
CA ILE A 258 15.17 -0.50 14.22
C ILE A 258 16.48 -1.30 14.30
N ASP A 259 17.19 -1.26 15.42
CA ASP A 259 18.35 -2.08 15.75
C ASP A 259 18.04 -3.58 15.59
N PHE A 260 16.98 -4.04 16.25
CA PHE A 260 16.58 -5.43 16.29
C PHE A 260 16.14 -5.94 14.92
N VAL A 261 15.37 -5.14 14.18
CA VAL A 261 14.92 -5.51 12.84
C VAL A 261 16.07 -5.48 11.84
N THR A 262 17.08 -4.62 12.03
CA THR A 262 18.31 -4.61 11.22
C THR A 262 19.08 -5.92 11.39
N GLU A 263 19.32 -6.37 12.64
CA GLU A 263 19.97 -7.66 12.93
C GLU A 263 19.20 -8.85 12.32
N LEU A 264 17.87 -8.85 12.44
CA LEU A 264 17.02 -9.88 11.84
C LEU A 264 17.12 -9.87 10.31
N THR A 265 17.15 -8.68 9.71
CA THR A 265 17.25 -8.51 8.25
C THR A 265 18.57 -9.07 7.75
N GLU A 266 19.69 -8.74 8.41
CA GLU A 266 21.01 -9.27 8.07
C GLU A 266 21.05 -10.82 8.15
N SER A 267 20.49 -11.39 9.23
CA SER A 267 20.37 -12.84 9.39
C SER A 267 19.50 -13.49 8.29
N ALA A 268 18.45 -12.81 7.82
CA ALA A 268 17.51 -13.34 6.84
C ALA A 268 18.09 -13.41 5.42
N VAL A 269 19.03 -12.52 5.05
CA VAL A 269 19.62 -12.42 3.70
C VAL A 269 20.02 -13.77 3.11
N LEU A 270 20.61 -14.64 3.94
CA LEU A 270 21.14 -15.94 3.50
C LEU A 270 20.23 -17.13 3.81
N LYS A 271 19.20 -16.94 4.64
CA LYS A 271 18.40 -18.05 5.21
C LYS A 271 17.04 -18.22 4.54
N ASN A 272 16.30 -17.13 4.38
CA ASN A 272 14.91 -17.19 3.92
C ASN A 272 14.48 -15.92 3.18
N GLN A 273 14.21 -16.05 1.88
CA GLN A 273 13.81 -14.94 1.00
C GLN A 273 12.43 -14.35 1.37
N ARG A 274 11.50 -15.15 1.89
CA ARG A 274 10.17 -14.67 2.30
C ARG A 274 10.28 -13.79 3.54
N VAL A 275 11.00 -14.27 4.55
CA VAL A 275 11.30 -13.48 5.76
C VAL A 275 12.02 -12.19 5.39
N LEU A 276 13.01 -12.26 4.50
CA LEU A 276 13.70 -11.08 4.01
C LEU A 276 12.76 -10.08 3.33
N ALA A 277 11.80 -10.55 2.53
CA ALA A 277 10.82 -9.67 1.91
C ALA A 277 9.88 -9.01 2.94
N SER A 278 9.41 -9.75 3.95
CA SER A 278 8.60 -9.20 5.05
C SER A 278 9.36 -8.12 5.83
N LEU A 279 10.64 -8.36 6.14
CA LEU A 279 11.51 -7.40 6.83
C LEU A 279 11.89 -6.20 5.95
N ALA A 280 12.08 -6.41 4.65
CA ALA A 280 12.43 -5.33 3.73
C ALA A 280 11.22 -4.46 3.36
N GLU A 281 10.05 -5.06 3.15
CA GLU A 281 8.82 -4.33 2.88
C GLU A 281 8.37 -3.51 4.10
N SER A 282 8.81 -3.86 5.31
CA SER A 282 8.49 -3.09 6.51
C SER A 282 9.17 -1.71 6.51
N ALA A 283 10.26 -1.55 5.73
CA ALA A 283 10.94 -0.28 5.50
C ALA A 283 9.98 0.81 5.03
N LYS A 284 8.90 0.47 4.31
CA LYS A 284 7.91 1.46 3.89
C LYS A 284 7.18 2.13 5.03
N TYR A 285 7.01 1.42 6.13
CA TYR A 285 6.39 1.98 7.32
C TYR A 285 7.45 2.74 8.12
N VAL A 286 8.64 2.16 8.29
CA VAL A 286 9.75 2.77 9.06
C VAL A 286 10.16 4.14 8.47
N PHE A 287 10.50 4.22 7.18
CA PHE A 287 10.97 5.48 6.56
C PHE A 287 9.86 6.51 6.30
N ASN A 288 8.59 6.14 6.49
CA ASN A 288 7.50 7.11 6.42
C ASN A 288 7.36 7.95 7.71
N HIS A 289 8.03 7.56 8.79
CA HIS A 289 8.09 8.31 10.04
C HIS A 289 9.37 9.15 10.13
N SER A 290 9.26 10.37 10.68
CA SER A 290 10.32 11.39 10.69
C SER A 290 11.40 11.18 11.75
N ASP A 291 11.14 10.32 12.73
CA ASP A 291 11.90 10.26 13.98
C ASP A 291 12.87 9.07 13.95
N LEU A 292 13.73 9.05 12.95
CA LEU A 292 14.82 8.07 12.87
C LEU A 292 15.99 8.58 13.71
N ASP A 293 16.00 8.20 14.98
CA ASP A 293 16.91 8.73 16.01
C ASP A 293 18.40 8.39 15.73
N ASP A 294 18.70 7.20 15.21
CA ASP A 294 20.06 6.76 14.90
C ASP A 294 20.30 6.72 13.38
N GLN A 295 21.10 7.66 12.88
CA GLN A 295 21.45 7.77 11.47
C GLN A 295 22.31 6.59 10.97
N ASN A 296 23.16 6.00 11.81
CA ASN A 296 24.02 4.89 11.41
C ASN A 296 23.20 3.61 11.25
N ILE A 297 22.33 3.31 12.22
CA ILE A 297 21.45 2.13 12.13
C ILE A 297 20.44 2.31 10.99
N SER A 298 19.93 3.52 10.79
CA SER A 298 19.05 3.82 9.64
C SER A 298 19.75 3.63 8.30
N PHE A 299 21.04 3.98 8.20
CA PHE A 299 21.85 3.74 7.01
C PHE A 299 22.04 2.24 6.75
N GLU A 300 22.39 1.48 7.78
CA GLU A 300 22.57 0.03 7.67
C GLU A 300 21.28 -0.69 7.27
N TYR A 301 20.17 -0.33 7.93
CA TYR A 301 18.84 -0.86 7.59
C TYR A 301 18.44 -0.50 6.15
N ALA A 302 18.71 0.73 5.72
CA ALA A 302 18.46 1.13 4.34
C ALA A 302 19.32 0.34 3.35
N ASP A 303 20.63 0.16 3.58
CA ASP A 303 21.50 -0.65 2.71
C ASP A 303 20.97 -2.10 2.58
N LEU A 304 20.65 -2.73 3.71
CA LEU A 304 20.12 -4.10 3.76
C LEU A 304 18.80 -4.26 2.98
N THR A 305 17.94 -3.25 3.01
CA THR A 305 16.59 -3.28 2.42
C THR A 305 16.50 -2.62 1.04
N THR A 306 17.62 -2.11 0.51
CA THR A 306 17.67 -1.43 -0.80
C THR A 306 18.72 -2.07 -1.72
N THR A 307 19.93 -1.51 -1.76
CA THR A 307 21.08 -1.87 -2.59
C THR A 307 21.37 -3.37 -2.55
N ARG A 308 21.43 -3.98 -1.36
CA ARG A 308 21.66 -5.43 -1.24
C ARG A 308 20.57 -6.27 -1.89
N LEU A 309 19.33 -5.79 -1.90
CA LEU A 309 18.22 -6.49 -2.56
C LEU A 309 18.19 -6.25 -4.07
N ILE A 310 18.52 -5.04 -4.53
CA ILE A 310 18.64 -4.70 -5.97
C ILE A 310 19.58 -5.68 -6.68
N PHE A 311 20.67 -6.08 -6.03
CA PHE A 311 21.67 -6.98 -6.60
C PHE A 311 21.49 -8.47 -6.25
N CYS A 312 20.38 -8.85 -5.59
CA CYS A 312 20.11 -10.25 -5.28
C CYS A 312 19.65 -11.03 -6.53
N SER A 313 19.51 -12.36 -6.45
CA SER A 313 19.07 -13.16 -7.61
C SER A 313 17.55 -13.16 -7.85
N ASN A 314 16.75 -12.82 -6.83
CA ASN A 314 15.30 -12.92 -6.88
C ASN A 314 14.68 -11.62 -7.39
N LEU A 315 13.97 -11.67 -8.52
CA LEU A 315 13.36 -10.52 -9.15
C LEU A 315 12.42 -9.74 -8.21
N LYS A 316 11.65 -10.42 -7.36
CA LYS A 316 10.72 -9.74 -6.46
C LYS A 316 11.43 -8.94 -5.38
N LEU A 317 12.50 -9.51 -4.82
CA LEU A 317 13.35 -8.80 -3.87
C LEU A 317 14.05 -7.60 -4.53
N LYS A 318 14.46 -7.71 -5.80
CA LYS A 318 14.98 -6.56 -6.56
C LYS A 318 13.96 -5.44 -6.67
N GLU A 319 12.70 -5.76 -7.00
CA GLU A 319 11.61 -4.77 -7.04
C GLU A 319 11.38 -4.09 -5.69
N ILE A 320 11.39 -4.87 -4.59
CA ILE A 320 11.27 -4.33 -3.22
C ILE A 320 12.44 -3.39 -2.95
N GLY A 321 13.67 -3.79 -3.26
CA GLY A 321 14.87 -2.98 -3.07
C GLY A 321 14.82 -1.65 -3.80
N THR A 322 14.44 -1.64 -5.08
CA THR A 322 14.31 -0.41 -5.88
C THR A 322 13.18 0.48 -5.39
N SER A 323 12.04 -0.11 -5.03
CA SER A 323 10.92 0.63 -4.45
C SER A 323 11.31 1.29 -3.12
N ASN A 324 12.00 0.56 -2.26
CA ASN A 324 12.51 1.07 -1.00
C ASN A 324 13.54 2.19 -1.21
N LEU A 325 14.47 2.04 -2.16
CA LEU A 325 15.46 3.08 -2.44
C LEU A 325 14.80 4.37 -2.94
N THR A 326 13.76 4.23 -3.76
CA THR A 326 12.94 5.36 -4.22
C THR A 326 12.22 6.03 -3.05
N LEU A 327 11.66 5.25 -2.11
CA LEU A 327 11.06 5.79 -0.90
C LEU A 327 12.08 6.55 -0.06
N VAL A 328 13.22 5.93 0.25
CA VAL A 328 14.29 6.55 1.03
C VAL A 328 14.77 7.83 0.35
N LEU A 329 14.87 7.85 -0.98
CA LEU A 329 15.21 9.06 -1.74
C LEU A 329 14.20 10.19 -1.53
N THR A 330 12.91 9.89 -1.40
CA THR A 330 11.88 10.93 -1.14
C THR A 330 11.81 11.38 0.32
N LYS A 331 12.21 10.53 1.27
CA LYS A 331 12.04 10.77 2.72
C LYS A 331 13.31 11.23 3.40
N VAL A 332 14.44 10.60 3.06
CA VAL A 332 15.77 10.87 3.59
C VAL A 332 16.78 10.92 2.42
N PRO A 333 16.71 11.95 1.55
CA PRO A 333 17.48 12.00 0.30
C PRO A 333 19.00 11.85 0.47
N SER A 334 19.58 12.43 1.52
CA SER A 334 21.02 12.37 1.81
C SER A 334 21.52 10.94 1.97
N LEU A 335 20.72 10.10 2.62
CA LEU A 335 21.01 8.68 2.84
C LEU A 335 20.92 7.91 1.52
N ALA A 336 19.84 8.09 0.76
CA ALA A 336 19.67 7.44 -0.54
C ALA A 336 20.77 7.81 -1.54
N ILE A 337 21.13 9.10 -1.63
CA ILE A 337 22.20 9.57 -2.52
C ILE A 337 23.54 8.90 -2.17
N THR A 338 23.82 8.71 -0.88
CA THR A 338 25.03 7.99 -0.43
C THR A 338 25.03 6.54 -0.91
N LEU A 339 23.91 5.84 -0.76
CA LEU A 339 23.73 4.46 -1.23
C LEU A 339 23.78 4.34 -2.75
N ILE A 340 23.21 5.31 -3.47
CA ILE A 340 23.26 5.36 -4.93
C ILE A 340 24.70 5.59 -5.40
N ASN A 341 25.43 6.56 -4.82
CA ASN A 341 26.81 6.86 -5.21
C ASN A 341 27.72 5.63 -5.14
N SER A 342 27.58 4.80 -4.09
CA SER A 342 28.41 3.60 -3.91
C SER A 342 28.07 2.46 -4.86
N ASN A 343 26.87 2.47 -5.46
CA ASN A 343 26.34 1.35 -6.26
C ASN A 343 25.93 1.75 -7.69
N PHE A 344 26.16 3.00 -8.11
CA PHE A 344 25.61 3.55 -9.35
C PHE A 344 26.14 2.83 -10.60
N GLU A 345 27.43 2.49 -10.62
CA GLU A 345 28.04 1.72 -11.70
C GLU A 345 27.33 0.38 -11.89
N GLU A 346 27.20 -0.39 -10.81
CA GLU A 346 26.57 -1.70 -10.87
C GLU A 346 25.10 -1.62 -11.27
N LEU A 347 24.38 -0.60 -10.79
CA LEU A 347 22.99 -0.31 -11.15
C LEU A 347 22.83 -0.11 -12.67
N ILE A 348 23.68 0.72 -13.28
CA ILE A 348 23.62 1.01 -14.72
C ILE A 348 24.10 -0.17 -15.56
N GLU A 349 25.16 -0.85 -15.13
CA GLU A 349 25.79 -1.89 -15.94
C GLU A 349 25.06 -3.23 -15.90
N LYS A 350 24.50 -3.61 -14.73
CA LYS A 350 23.88 -4.92 -14.51
C LYS A 350 22.35 -4.88 -14.51
N GLU A 351 21.76 -3.82 -13.97
CA GLU A 351 20.32 -3.82 -13.65
C GLU A 351 19.47 -3.01 -14.63
N ALA A 352 20.01 -1.94 -15.23
CA ALA A 352 19.27 -1.13 -16.20
C ALA A 352 19.05 -1.81 -17.56
N LYS A 353 19.80 -2.87 -17.88
CA LYS A 353 19.75 -3.57 -19.18
C LYS A 353 18.75 -4.73 -19.17
N PRO A 354 18.06 -5.01 -20.29
CA PRO A 354 17.23 -6.20 -20.42
C PRO A 354 18.03 -7.48 -20.16
N ASN A 355 17.63 -8.24 -19.15
CA ASN A 355 18.21 -9.54 -18.86
C ASN A 355 17.42 -10.64 -19.58
N LYS A 356 18.11 -11.34 -20.50
CA LYS A 356 17.52 -12.40 -21.32
C LYS A 356 17.01 -13.59 -20.51
N THR A 357 17.44 -13.79 -19.26
CA THR A 357 16.96 -14.88 -18.42
C THR A 357 15.49 -14.71 -18.00
N PHE A 358 14.99 -13.48 -17.97
CA PHE A 358 13.58 -13.16 -17.63
C PHE A 358 12.71 -12.95 -18.88
N ILE A 359 13.22 -13.31 -20.06
CA ILE A 359 12.53 -13.12 -21.33
C ILE A 359 12.16 -14.47 -21.90
N HIS A 360 10.86 -14.68 -22.10
CA HIS A 360 10.30 -15.92 -22.63
C HIS A 360 9.45 -15.65 -23.86
N ILE A 361 9.40 -16.61 -24.79
CA ILE A 361 8.62 -16.51 -26.02
C ILE A 361 7.48 -17.50 -25.92
N GLN A 362 6.25 -16.99 -25.88
CA GLN A 362 5.04 -17.79 -25.98
C GLN A 362 4.58 -17.81 -27.44
N PHE A 363 4.30 -19.01 -27.96
CA PHE A 363 3.75 -19.17 -29.29
C PHE A 363 2.22 -19.15 -29.24
N ILE A 364 1.61 -18.28 -30.04
CA ILE A 364 0.17 -18.22 -30.27
C ILE A 364 -0.06 -18.50 -31.76
N GLY A 365 -0.14 -19.78 -32.11
CA GLY A 365 -0.13 -20.23 -33.51
C GLY A 365 1.18 -19.83 -34.22
N PRO A 366 1.14 -19.13 -35.37
CA PRO A 366 2.34 -18.67 -36.06
C PRO A 366 2.98 -17.44 -35.40
N TYR A 367 2.33 -16.82 -34.41
CA TYR A 367 2.79 -15.59 -33.77
C TYR A 367 3.67 -15.88 -32.56
N LYS A 368 4.72 -15.07 -32.38
CA LYS A 368 5.61 -15.08 -31.22
C LYS A 368 5.25 -13.92 -30.30
N HIS A 369 4.84 -14.19 -29.08
CA HIS A 369 4.62 -13.20 -28.04
C HIS A 369 5.80 -13.22 -27.06
N LYS A 370 6.54 -12.11 -26.97
CA LYS A 370 7.67 -11.97 -26.06
C LYS A 370 7.14 -11.46 -24.71
N ILE A 371 7.34 -12.25 -23.66
CA ILE A 371 7.06 -11.90 -22.27
C ILE A 371 8.40 -11.54 -21.61
N ASP A 372 8.44 -10.43 -20.89
CA ASP A 372 9.63 -9.93 -20.20
C ASP A 372 9.24 -9.66 -18.74
N ASP A 373 9.51 -10.63 -17.87
CA ASP A 373 9.07 -10.59 -16.47
C ASP A 373 9.79 -9.46 -15.69
N ALA A 374 11.01 -9.11 -16.11
CA ALA A 374 11.80 -8.05 -15.49
C ALA A 374 11.51 -6.65 -16.05
N LEU A 375 10.49 -6.49 -16.91
CA LEU A 375 10.14 -5.19 -17.48
C LEU A 375 9.74 -4.17 -16.41
N ASN A 376 8.91 -4.59 -15.46
CA ASN A 376 8.46 -3.72 -14.36
C ASN A 376 9.64 -3.27 -13.49
N TYR A 377 10.52 -4.21 -13.13
CA TYR A 377 11.74 -3.90 -12.38
C TYR A 377 12.63 -2.88 -13.10
N ARG A 378 12.91 -3.07 -14.40
CA ARG A 378 13.71 -2.07 -15.16
C ARG A 378 13.04 -0.70 -15.19
N LYS A 379 11.71 -0.65 -15.33
CA LYS A 379 10.97 0.61 -15.24
C LYS A 379 11.20 1.32 -13.91
N GLN A 380 11.18 0.60 -12.79
CA GLN A 380 11.46 1.16 -11.46
C GLN A 380 12.88 1.74 -11.37
N ILE A 381 13.88 1.13 -12.02
CA ILE A 381 15.27 1.65 -12.06
C ILE A 381 15.32 3.00 -12.79
N PHE A 382 14.65 3.11 -13.94
CA PHE A 382 14.58 4.37 -14.68
C PHE A 382 13.75 5.43 -13.94
N GLU A 383 12.70 5.04 -13.21
CA GLU A 383 11.96 5.94 -12.32
C GLU A 383 12.84 6.43 -11.16
N LEU A 384 13.60 5.54 -10.51
CA LEU A 384 14.55 5.89 -9.46
C LEU A 384 15.58 6.94 -9.96
N ILE A 385 16.17 6.72 -11.13
CA ILE A 385 17.13 7.67 -11.74
C ILE A 385 16.45 9.01 -12.02
N TYR A 386 15.24 9.00 -12.58
CA TYR A 386 14.48 10.23 -12.81
C TYR A 386 14.19 10.98 -11.50
N TYR A 387 13.76 10.27 -10.45
CA TYR A 387 13.51 10.87 -9.14
C TYR A 387 14.79 11.39 -8.49
N LEU A 388 15.93 10.71 -8.67
CA LEU A 388 17.23 11.19 -8.17
C LEU A 388 17.54 12.54 -8.78
N LEU A 389 17.46 12.65 -10.11
CA LEU A 389 17.74 13.87 -10.85
C LEU A 389 16.78 15.01 -10.43
N LYS A 390 15.49 14.72 -10.27
CA LYS A 390 14.51 15.70 -9.78
C LYS A 390 14.81 16.17 -8.35
N THR A 391 15.27 15.25 -7.50
CA THR A 391 15.56 15.54 -6.09
C THR A 391 16.79 16.44 -5.97
N ILE A 392 17.88 16.13 -6.69
CA ILE A 392 19.09 16.97 -6.68
C ILE A 392 18.88 18.30 -7.40
N GLU A 393 17.99 18.38 -8.39
CA GLU A 393 17.60 19.64 -9.03
C GLU A 393 16.91 20.59 -8.03
N SER A 394 16.10 20.05 -7.12
CA SER A 394 15.36 20.85 -6.14
C SER A 394 16.21 21.37 -4.98
N ASP A 395 17.39 20.80 -4.75
CA ASP A 395 18.26 21.14 -3.62
C ASP A 395 19.75 21.07 -4.00
N ASN A 396 20.38 22.25 -4.07
CA ASN A 396 21.79 22.39 -4.40
C ASN A 396 22.75 21.69 -3.42
N VAL A 397 22.35 21.50 -2.15
CA VAL A 397 23.18 20.76 -1.18
C VAL A 397 23.22 19.27 -1.55
N LEU A 398 22.07 18.71 -1.96
CA LEU A 398 21.99 17.33 -2.42
C LEU A 398 22.77 17.12 -3.73
N LEU A 399 22.80 18.12 -4.61
CA LEU A 399 23.64 18.09 -5.80
C LEU A 399 25.13 17.92 -5.45
N LEU A 400 25.64 18.59 -4.41
CA LEU A 400 27.03 18.43 -3.95
C LEU A 400 27.30 17.04 -3.35
N LEU A 401 26.28 16.39 -2.82
CA LEU A 401 26.37 15.01 -2.31
C LEU A 401 26.36 13.98 -3.44
N ALA A 402 25.66 14.25 -4.54
CA ALA A 402 25.57 13.36 -5.70
C ALA A 402 26.88 13.39 -6.51
N LYS A 403 27.77 12.44 -6.25
CA LYS A 403 29.10 12.34 -6.87
C LYS A 403 29.10 11.43 -8.09
N ILE A 404 28.06 11.53 -8.91
CA ILE A 404 27.89 10.72 -10.11
C ILE A 404 28.51 11.48 -11.29
N ASP A 405 29.57 10.93 -11.89
CA ASP A 405 30.04 11.44 -13.19
C ASP A 405 29.21 10.82 -14.31
N TRP A 406 28.21 11.55 -14.80
CA TRP A 406 27.34 11.02 -15.85
C TRP A 406 28.10 10.74 -17.14
N ARG A 407 29.26 11.36 -17.41
CA ARG A 407 30.04 11.07 -18.63
C ARG A 407 30.45 9.60 -18.72
N LEU A 408 30.78 8.98 -17.58
CA LEU A 408 31.15 7.56 -17.51
C LEU A 408 29.98 6.66 -17.89
N TYR A 409 28.79 6.99 -17.39
CA TYR A 409 27.65 6.09 -17.43
C TYR A 409 26.61 6.44 -18.50
N PHE A 410 26.70 7.63 -19.11
CA PHE A 410 25.69 8.18 -20.01
C PHE A 410 25.37 7.24 -21.18
N ASN A 411 26.42 6.76 -21.87
CA ASN A 411 26.23 5.89 -23.02
C ASN A 411 25.53 4.59 -22.63
N ASN A 412 25.93 3.98 -21.52
CA ASN A 412 25.31 2.77 -21.00
C ASN A 412 23.86 3.01 -20.57
N PHE A 413 23.59 4.09 -19.84
CA PHE A 413 22.26 4.50 -19.43
C PHE A 413 21.34 4.73 -20.64
N PHE A 414 21.77 5.58 -21.58
CA PHE A 414 20.99 5.96 -22.75
C PHE A 414 20.73 4.76 -23.67
N ASP A 415 21.73 3.90 -23.90
CA ASP A 415 21.56 2.69 -24.71
C ASP A 415 20.59 1.69 -24.10
N SER A 416 20.58 1.58 -22.77
CA SER A 416 19.72 0.65 -22.04
C SER A 416 18.27 1.09 -22.10
N GLY A 417 18.00 2.40 -22.06
CA GLY A 417 16.63 2.92 -21.99
C GLY A 417 15.99 3.24 -23.34
N VAL A 418 16.71 3.90 -24.26
CA VAL A 418 16.10 4.48 -25.48
C VAL A 418 15.54 3.42 -26.46
N LYS A 419 15.96 2.16 -26.33
CA LYS A 419 15.54 1.04 -27.18
C LYS A 419 14.67 0.01 -26.46
N ASP A 420 14.41 0.22 -25.17
CA ASP A 420 13.58 -0.68 -24.38
C ASP A 420 12.08 -0.41 -24.65
N ASP A 421 11.21 -0.90 -23.76
CA ASP A 421 9.80 -0.58 -23.78
C ASP A 421 9.54 0.93 -23.81
N GLN A 422 8.43 1.32 -24.44
CA GLN A 422 8.08 2.72 -24.65
C GLN A 422 8.00 3.53 -23.35
N SER A 423 7.54 2.92 -22.25
CA SER A 423 7.50 3.59 -20.94
C SER A 423 8.90 3.87 -20.40
N ILE A 424 9.83 2.93 -20.55
CA ILE A 424 11.25 3.07 -20.17
C ILE A 424 11.94 4.09 -21.08
N ALA A 425 11.71 4.04 -22.39
CA ALA A 425 12.27 5.00 -23.33
C ALA A 425 11.82 6.43 -22.99
N SER A 426 10.56 6.61 -22.59
CA SER A 426 10.06 7.91 -22.12
C SER A 426 10.84 8.42 -20.90
N LEU A 427 10.99 7.58 -19.87
CA LEU A 427 11.75 7.90 -18.66
C LEU A 427 13.22 8.19 -18.95
N CYS A 428 13.82 7.42 -19.87
CA CYS A 428 15.20 7.62 -20.34
C CYS A 428 15.36 9.01 -20.96
N LEU A 429 14.48 9.40 -21.87
CA LEU A 429 14.55 10.72 -22.54
C LEU A 429 14.31 11.87 -21.55
N LEU A 430 13.35 11.73 -20.63
CA LEU A 430 13.10 12.73 -19.58
C LEU A 430 14.31 12.88 -18.63
N SER A 431 14.87 11.77 -18.17
CA SER A 431 16.07 11.77 -17.33
C SER A 431 17.27 12.34 -18.07
N THR A 432 17.40 12.08 -19.38
CA THR A 432 18.48 12.63 -20.22
C THR A 432 18.45 14.15 -20.25
N LEU A 433 17.26 14.77 -20.37
CA LEU A 433 17.13 16.23 -20.28
C LEU A 433 17.60 16.76 -18.93
N LYS A 434 17.25 16.08 -17.83
CA LYS A 434 17.71 16.45 -16.48
C LYS A 434 19.21 16.26 -16.30
N ILE A 435 19.80 15.22 -16.87
CA ILE A 435 21.26 15.03 -16.89
C ILE A 435 21.94 16.21 -17.59
N PHE A 436 21.39 16.68 -18.72
CA PHE A 436 21.93 17.85 -19.42
C PHE A 436 21.83 19.15 -18.62
N GLU A 437 20.80 19.30 -17.78
CA GLU A 437 20.68 20.45 -16.87
C GLU A 437 21.71 20.38 -15.73
N VAL A 438 21.94 19.18 -15.16
CA VAL A 438 22.88 18.97 -14.05
C VAL A 438 24.35 18.96 -14.50
N GLN A 439 24.64 18.42 -15.69
CA GLN A 439 25.98 18.30 -16.26
C GLN A 439 26.01 18.87 -17.67
N ASN A 440 25.92 20.20 -17.77
CA ASN A 440 25.85 20.91 -19.05
C ASN A 440 27.10 20.83 -19.94
N THR A 441 28.24 20.37 -19.41
CA THR A 441 29.49 20.15 -20.16
C THR A 441 29.71 18.69 -20.56
N ILE A 442 28.69 17.83 -20.41
CA ILE A 442 28.78 16.37 -20.67
C ILE A 442 29.35 16.02 -22.06
N PHE A 443 29.15 16.88 -23.06
CA PHE A 443 29.65 16.69 -24.41
C PHE A 443 30.96 17.41 -24.69
N SER A 444 31.21 18.56 -24.08
CA SER A 444 32.34 19.44 -24.43
C SER A 444 33.64 19.06 -23.72
N GLU A 445 33.55 18.43 -22.55
CA GLU A 445 34.72 17.98 -21.80
C GLU A 445 35.11 16.55 -22.17
N PRO A 446 36.38 16.31 -22.57
CA PRO A 446 36.85 14.97 -22.90
C PRO A 446 36.88 14.10 -21.64
N HIS A 447 36.39 12.86 -21.75
CA HIS A 447 36.49 11.88 -20.68
C HIS A 447 36.86 10.49 -21.23
N GLY A 448 38.12 10.10 -21.03
CA GLY A 448 38.67 8.85 -21.58
C GLY A 448 38.70 8.84 -23.12
N GLU A 449 38.46 7.66 -23.70
CA GLU A 449 38.45 7.44 -25.16
C GLU A 449 37.04 7.51 -25.78
N ALA A 450 35.98 7.64 -24.96
CA ALA A 450 34.60 7.58 -25.42
C ALA A 450 34.09 8.95 -25.86
N ASP A 451 33.78 9.09 -27.15
CA ASP A 451 33.06 10.27 -27.66
C ASP A 451 31.56 10.17 -27.33
N VAL A 452 31.19 10.71 -26.16
CA VAL A 452 29.81 10.70 -25.64
C VAL A 452 28.85 11.37 -26.63
N PHE A 453 29.29 12.45 -27.30
CA PHE A 453 28.47 13.21 -28.24
C PHE A 453 28.19 12.42 -29.52
N GLU A 454 29.23 11.86 -30.15
CA GLU A 454 29.04 11.05 -31.37
C GLU A 454 28.25 9.77 -31.09
N LEU A 455 28.49 9.12 -29.96
CA LEU A 455 27.72 7.95 -29.56
C LEU A 455 26.25 8.30 -29.38
N PHE A 456 25.93 9.37 -28.65
CA PHE A 456 24.57 9.88 -28.49
C PHE A 456 23.88 10.11 -29.85
N LEU A 457 24.49 10.87 -30.74
CA LEU A 457 23.95 11.13 -32.09
C LEU A 457 23.75 9.86 -32.88
N SER A 458 24.73 8.94 -32.85
CA SER A 458 24.63 7.65 -33.53
C SER A 458 23.43 6.84 -33.04
N ARG A 459 23.08 6.91 -31.75
CA ARG A 459 21.93 6.20 -31.17
C ARG A 459 20.62 6.84 -31.60
N CYS A 460 20.50 8.17 -31.54
CA CYS A 460 19.34 8.88 -32.06
C CYS A 460 19.11 8.56 -33.54
N ARG A 461 20.15 8.62 -34.37
CA ARG A 461 20.09 8.24 -35.80
C ARG A 461 19.61 6.80 -35.98
N LYS A 462 20.13 5.85 -35.20
CA LYS A 462 19.73 4.43 -35.29
C LYS A 462 18.26 4.22 -34.98
N VAL A 463 17.72 4.88 -33.96
CA VAL A 463 16.30 4.72 -33.61
C VAL A 463 15.40 5.39 -34.65
N LEU A 464 15.73 6.61 -35.09
CA LEU A 464 14.94 7.32 -36.11
C LEU A 464 14.92 6.60 -37.46
N ASN A 465 16.07 6.04 -37.89
CA ASN A 465 16.18 5.37 -39.19
C ASN A 465 15.83 3.87 -39.15
N LYS A 466 15.28 3.36 -38.04
CA LYS A 466 14.91 1.94 -37.93
C LYS A 466 13.77 1.62 -38.91
N LYS A 467 14.08 0.82 -39.93
CA LYS A 467 13.11 0.29 -40.89
C LYS A 467 12.49 -0.99 -40.32
N LEU A 468 11.16 -1.05 -40.32
CA LEU A 468 10.42 -2.27 -40.02
C LEU A 468 10.26 -3.10 -41.30
N SER A 469 10.02 -4.42 -41.16
CA SER A 469 9.74 -5.27 -42.30
C SER A 469 8.39 -4.93 -42.93
N ASP A 470 8.23 -5.18 -44.23
CA ASP A 470 6.95 -4.98 -44.93
C ASP A 470 5.83 -5.90 -44.39
N THR A 471 6.22 -6.94 -43.66
CA THR A 471 5.34 -7.89 -42.95
C THR A 471 5.11 -7.54 -41.48
N ALA A 472 5.62 -6.40 -41.00
CA ALA A 472 5.47 -5.99 -39.61
C ALA A 472 4.00 -5.78 -39.25
N VAL A 473 3.61 -6.24 -38.06
CA VAL A 473 2.24 -6.07 -37.58
C VAL A 473 2.01 -4.58 -37.29
N LYS A 474 0.77 -4.10 -37.51
CA LYS A 474 0.37 -2.70 -37.30
C LYS A 474 0.84 -2.15 -35.94
N GLN A 475 0.75 -2.95 -34.89
CA GLN A 475 1.18 -2.58 -33.53
C GLN A 475 2.67 -2.22 -33.46
N ASP A 476 3.55 -2.94 -34.17
CA ASP A 476 4.98 -2.65 -34.18
C ASP A 476 5.30 -1.36 -34.94
N ILE A 477 4.55 -1.10 -36.02
CA ILE A 477 4.61 0.15 -36.79
C ILE A 477 4.18 1.33 -35.91
N GLU A 478 3.06 1.21 -35.21
CA GLU A 478 2.57 2.24 -34.29
C GLU A 478 3.56 2.50 -33.14
N LYS A 479 4.15 1.44 -32.55
CA LYS A 479 5.19 1.56 -31.51
C LYS A 479 6.41 2.32 -32.02
N GLN A 480 6.93 1.94 -33.19
CA GLN A 480 8.11 2.60 -33.77
C GLN A 480 7.83 4.06 -34.13
N ASN A 481 6.67 4.36 -34.71
CA ASN A 481 6.27 5.73 -35.03
C ASN A 481 6.14 6.59 -33.76
N THR A 482 5.60 6.02 -32.69
CA THR A 482 5.47 6.74 -31.42
C THR A 482 6.82 7.01 -30.78
N LEU A 483 7.73 6.03 -30.79
CA LEU A 483 9.11 6.21 -30.33
C LEU A 483 9.86 7.28 -31.15
N ALA A 484 9.71 7.27 -32.48
CA ALA A 484 10.31 8.28 -33.34
C ALA A 484 9.80 9.69 -33.01
N LYS A 485 8.48 9.86 -32.81
CA LYS A 485 7.89 11.14 -32.37
C LYS A 485 8.44 11.60 -31.00
N MET A 486 8.58 10.69 -30.04
CA MET A 486 9.17 10.99 -28.73
C MET A 486 10.61 11.49 -28.86
N ILE A 487 11.42 10.83 -29.71
CA ILE A 487 12.80 11.27 -29.97
C ILE A 487 12.84 12.62 -30.66
N ILE A 488 11.96 12.88 -31.63
CA ILE A 488 11.89 14.19 -32.31
C ILE A 488 11.60 15.29 -31.28
N ARG A 489 10.57 15.12 -30.43
CA ARG A 489 10.25 16.08 -29.36
C ARG A 489 11.41 16.28 -28.39
N PHE A 490 12.08 15.20 -28.00
CA PHE A 490 13.27 15.27 -27.18
C PHE A 490 14.39 16.07 -27.88
N LEU A 491 14.68 15.81 -29.16
CA LEU A 491 15.69 16.53 -29.93
C LEU A 491 15.36 18.01 -30.10
N LYS A 492 14.08 18.39 -30.25
CA LYS A 492 13.65 19.81 -30.24
C LYS A 492 14.05 20.48 -28.93
N LYS A 493 13.79 19.82 -27.78
CA LYS A 493 14.18 20.34 -26.46
C LYS A 493 15.70 20.46 -26.32
N VAL A 494 16.46 19.45 -26.74
CA VAL A 494 17.93 19.50 -26.72
C VAL A 494 18.46 20.61 -27.62
N HIS A 495 17.88 20.78 -28.81
CA HIS A 495 18.24 21.87 -29.72
C HIS A 495 18.00 23.25 -29.08
N ASN A 496 16.88 23.42 -28.36
CA ASN A 496 16.61 24.63 -27.59
C ASN A 496 17.62 24.84 -26.44
N MET A 497 18.02 23.77 -25.74
CA MET A 497 19.04 23.88 -24.69
C MET A 497 20.39 24.33 -25.25
N ILE A 498 20.78 23.82 -26.42
CA ILE A 498 22.02 24.23 -27.11
C ILE A 498 21.92 25.68 -27.60
N SER A 499 20.78 26.09 -28.19
CA SER A 499 20.61 27.44 -28.72
C SER A 499 20.59 28.51 -27.62
N VAL A 500 20.02 28.20 -26.45
CA VAL A 500 20.03 29.08 -25.27
C VAL A 500 21.37 29.01 -24.52
N GLY A 501 22.21 28.01 -24.83
CA GLY A 501 23.52 27.82 -24.21
C GLY A 501 23.47 27.13 -22.85
N THR A 502 22.35 26.49 -22.48
CA THR A 502 22.25 25.68 -21.26
C THR A 502 22.92 24.32 -21.40
N LEU A 503 23.12 23.82 -22.63
CA LEU A 503 23.93 22.65 -22.94
C LEU A 503 25.11 23.06 -23.83
N VAL A 504 26.33 22.84 -23.34
CA VAL A 504 27.54 23.38 -23.95
C VAL A 504 28.12 22.41 -24.97
N LEU A 505 28.31 22.89 -26.21
CA LEU A 505 28.99 22.18 -27.28
C LEU A 505 30.23 22.96 -27.73
N THR A 506 31.25 22.24 -28.20
CA THR A 506 32.37 22.85 -28.93
C THR A 506 31.91 23.34 -30.32
N ASN A 507 32.70 24.22 -30.97
CA ASN A 507 32.35 24.72 -32.30
C ASN A 507 32.18 23.61 -33.35
N THR A 508 33.01 22.56 -33.28
CA THR A 508 32.91 21.40 -34.18
C THR A 508 31.64 20.61 -33.90
N GLN A 509 31.32 20.33 -32.64
CA GLN A 509 30.10 19.64 -32.23
C GLN A 509 28.84 20.43 -32.61
N ASN A 510 28.86 21.76 -32.50
CA ASN A 510 27.75 22.62 -32.94
C ASN A 510 27.47 22.46 -34.44
N HIS A 511 28.51 22.42 -35.28
CA HIS A 511 28.34 22.18 -36.72
C HIS A 511 27.71 20.79 -36.99
N ILE A 512 28.23 19.75 -36.32
CA ILE A 512 27.73 18.37 -36.46
C ILE A 512 26.27 18.26 -35.99
N TRP A 513 25.94 18.91 -34.87
CA TRP A 513 24.59 19.00 -34.33
C TRP A 513 23.62 19.64 -35.32
N ASN A 514 23.96 20.81 -35.86
CA ASN A 514 23.10 21.52 -36.81
C ASN A 514 22.87 20.69 -38.08
N THR A 515 23.93 20.07 -38.62
CA THR A 515 23.80 19.17 -39.78
C THR A 515 22.86 18.00 -39.46
N PHE A 516 22.97 17.40 -38.27
CA PHE A 516 22.09 16.32 -37.85
C PHE A 516 20.63 16.75 -37.69
N ILE A 517 20.38 17.95 -37.14
CA ILE A 517 19.04 18.50 -36.98
C ILE A 517 18.41 18.83 -38.35
N ASP A 518 19.16 19.42 -39.26
CA ASP A 518 18.69 19.74 -40.61
C ASP A 518 18.35 18.46 -41.40
N ASP A 519 19.21 17.43 -41.31
CA ASP A 519 18.93 16.09 -41.87
C ASP A 519 17.63 15.50 -41.30
N THR A 520 17.39 15.72 -40.01
CA THR A 520 16.20 15.20 -39.30
C THR A 520 14.94 15.95 -39.73
N LYS A 521 14.98 17.29 -39.84
CA LYS A 521 13.88 18.11 -40.37
C LYS A 521 13.49 17.70 -41.77
N CYS A 522 14.47 17.49 -42.66
CA CYS A 522 14.21 17.07 -44.03
C CYS A 522 13.47 15.72 -44.12
N LYS A 523 13.72 14.81 -43.15
CA LYS A 523 13.15 13.46 -43.15
C LYS A 523 11.83 13.35 -42.40
N PHE A 524 11.61 14.18 -41.39
CA PHE A 524 10.48 14.08 -40.47
C PHE A 524 9.77 15.44 -40.36
N THR A 525 8.66 15.58 -41.08
CA THR A 525 7.83 16.81 -41.07
C THR A 525 7.31 17.18 -39.69
N ALA A 526 7.14 16.19 -38.81
CA ALA A 526 6.77 16.37 -37.40
C ALA A 526 7.79 17.20 -36.58
N PHE A 527 8.98 17.48 -37.13
CA PHE A 527 9.93 18.38 -36.50
C PHE A 527 9.44 19.85 -36.53
N ASP A 528 8.66 20.24 -37.55
CA ASP A 528 8.19 21.62 -37.70
C ASP A 528 6.73 21.80 -37.24
N GLU A 529 6.02 20.70 -36.92
CA GLU A 529 4.70 20.75 -36.29
C GLU A 529 4.82 21.31 -34.85
N GLU A 530 4.10 22.39 -34.54
CA GLU A 530 3.91 22.87 -33.17
C GLU A 530 3.16 21.80 -32.35
N ASP A 531 3.61 21.54 -31.12
CA ASP A 531 2.89 20.69 -30.16
C ASP A 531 1.78 21.49 -29.46
#